data_AF-A2FSJ9-F1
#
_entry.id   AF-A2FSJ9-F1
#
_cell.length_a   1.000
_cell.length_b   1.000
_cell.length_c   1.000
_cell.angle_alpha   90.00
_cell.angle_beta   90.00
_cell.angle_gamma   90.00
#
_symmetry.space_group_name_H-M   'P 1'
#
loop_
_entity.id
_entity.type
_entity.pdbx_description
1 polymer ?
#
loop_
_entity_poly.entity_id
_entity_poly.type
_entity_poly.pdbx_seq_one_letter_code
_entity_poly.pdbx_strand_id
1 'polypeptide(L)'
;MTSSEQHSHENELNFMGLQPTEVFKYPDQASKTIWSVNSNNLLQVSSEIIDLIKNNKISVQLAFYLIDIFSTIRVKDIETFSEFYQKLSNEFSFIIKPKNDKLSSLLYYKGIKFENFEPKFTQEEILNLYSTDSPLYYISFDKVDDLKNKFPNLDLNHKINDEITPLDCSIKYGSELCFNYLKNMGADYTEKSAKFSVQGGNNNIFMQMIEDDESFDNMINTALNHHNYEIAEYLHSNFRQKPDSFTKSLYFGNYDVVSYLYSNGADFKEYYIFFISVPLNIL
;
A
#
# COMPACT_ATOMS: atom_id res chain seq x y z
N MET A 1 -48.49 -16.44 -16.38
CA MET A 1 -47.24 -15.96 -17.02
C MET A 1 -46.47 -15.18 -15.97
N THR A 2 -45.73 -15.88 -15.13
CA THR A 2 -44.81 -15.32 -14.14
C THR A 2 -43.43 -15.41 -14.77
N SER A 3 -42.89 -14.27 -15.20
CA SER A 3 -41.53 -14.17 -15.70
C SER A 3 -40.57 -14.46 -14.55
N SER A 4 -39.88 -15.60 -14.62
CA SER A 4 -38.69 -15.86 -13.84
C SER A 4 -37.63 -14.84 -14.23
N GLU A 5 -37.33 -13.89 -13.35
CA GLU A 5 -36.11 -13.11 -13.43
C GLU A 5 -34.94 -14.10 -13.39
N GLN A 6 -34.30 -14.28 -14.54
CA GLN A 6 -32.99 -14.91 -14.59
C GLN A 6 -32.06 -13.99 -13.82
N HIS A 7 -31.72 -14.36 -12.59
CA HIS A 7 -30.52 -13.89 -11.93
C HIS A 7 -29.37 -14.14 -12.92
N SER A 8 -28.89 -13.08 -13.57
CA SER A 8 -27.59 -13.11 -14.19
C SER A 8 -26.62 -13.46 -13.07
N HIS A 9 -25.99 -14.63 -13.16
CA HIS A 9 -24.77 -14.90 -12.42
C HIS A 9 -23.77 -13.81 -12.83
N GLU A 10 -23.78 -12.67 -12.13
CA GLU A 10 -22.59 -11.86 -12.02
C GLU A 10 -21.57 -12.82 -11.40
N ASN A 11 -20.64 -13.29 -12.22
CA ASN A 11 -19.53 -14.11 -11.77
C ASN A 11 -18.96 -13.43 -10.53
N GLU A 12 -18.99 -14.11 -9.38
CA GLU A 12 -18.41 -13.61 -8.13
C GLU A 12 -16.97 -13.18 -8.43
N LEU A 13 -16.72 -11.87 -8.37
CA LEU A 13 -15.41 -11.31 -8.65
C LEU A 13 -14.51 -11.64 -7.46
N ASN A 14 -13.59 -12.57 -7.66
CA ASN A 14 -12.55 -12.92 -6.70
C ASN A 14 -11.25 -12.19 -7.09
N PHE A 15 -10.85 -11.19 -6.30
CA PHE A 15 -9.68 -10.37 -6.58
C PHE A 15 -8.37 -11.14 -6.40
N MET A 16 -8.28 -12.01 -5.39
CA MET A 16 -7.09 -12.86 -5.16
C MET A 16 -6.88 -13.89 -6.27
N GLY A 17 -7.95 -14.28 -6.96
CA GLY A 17 -7.92 -15.26 -8.05
C GLY A 17 -7.73 -14.69 -9.45
N LEU A 18 -7.71 -13.36 -9.61
CA LEU A 18 -7.59 -12.72 -10.92
C LEU A 18 -6.27 -13.10 -11.60
N GLN A 19 -6.38 -13.49 -12.87
CA GLN A 19 -5.22 -13.78 -13.71
C GLN A 19 -4.95 -12.60 -14.64
N PRO A 20 -3.74 -12.04 -14.65
CA PRO A 20 -3.39 -10.97 -15.58
C PRO A 20 -3.41 -11.50 -17.03
N THR A 21 -3.76 -10.62 -17.97
CA THR A 21 -3.52 -10.91 -19.40
C THR A 21 -2.02 -11.07 -19.68
N GLU A 22 -1.65 -11.68 -20.81
CA GLU A 22 -0.22 -11.94 -21.12
C GLU A 22 0.64 -10.67 -21.10
N VAL A 23 0.09 -9.51 -21.47
CA VAL A 23 0.77 -8.21 -21.44
C VAL A 23 1.12 -7.78 -20.01
N PHE A 24 0.27 -8.12 -19.04
CA PHE A 24 0.40 -7.72 -17.65
C PHE A 24 0.98 -8.81 -16.74
N LYS A 25 1.24 -10.01 -17.26
CA LYS A 25 1.72 -11.17 -16.51
C LYS A 25 3.01 -10.90 -15.73
N TYR A 26 4.04 -10.38 -16.39
CA TYR A 26 5.32 -10.10 -15.74
C TYR A 26 5.30 -8.82 -14.89
N PRO A 27 4.64 -7.72 -15.30
CA PRO A 27 4.36 -6.60 -14.40
C PRO A 27 3.63 -7.00 -13.12
N ASP A 28 2.60 -7.85 -13.21
CA ASP A 28 1.85 -8.38 -12.07
C ASP A 28 2.74 -9.21 -11.14
N GLN A 29 3.51 -10.14 -11.71
CA GLN A 29 4.48 -10.92 -10.96
C GLN A 29 5.48 -10.02 -10.24
N ALA A 30 6.08 -9.05 -10.93
CA ALA A 30 7.03 -8.12 -10.34
C ALA A 30 6.39 -7.28 -9.22
N SER A 31 5.18 -6.78 -9.44
CA SER A 31 4.40 -6.04 -8.45
C SER A 31 4.19 -6.83 -7.18
N LYS A 32 3.68 -8.06 -7.29
CA LYS A 32 3.44 -8.95 -6.14
C LYS A 32 4.75 -9.32 -5.42
N THR A 33 5.80 -9.64 -6.17
CA THR A 33 7.13 -9.94 -5.60
C THR A 33 7.71 -8.73 -4.85
N ILE A 34 7.71 -7.53 -5.45
CA ILE A 34 8.20 -6.30 -4.80
C ILE A 34 7.31 -5.94 -3.59
N TRP A 35 5.99 -6.05 -3.72
CA TRP A 35 5.05 -5.80 -2.63
C TRP A 35 5.30 -6.71 -1.43
N SER A 36 5.77 -7.95 -1.65
CA SER A 36 6.05 -8.90 -0.57
C SER A 36 7.37 -8.65 0.19
N VAL A 37 8.18 -7.66 -0.22
CA VAL A 37 9.52 -7.45 0.34
C VAL A 37 9.47 -7.11 1.84
N ASN A 38 10.37 -7.73 2.60
CA ASN A 38 10.61 -7.48 4.02
C ASN A 38 12.06 -7.85 4.36
N SER A 39 12.49 -7.61 5.59
CA SER A 39 13.85 -7.89 6.06
C SER A 39 14.26 -9.36 5.94
N ASN A 40 13.31 -10.30 5.97
CA ASN A 40 13.58 -11.74 5.93
C ASN A 40 13.74 -12.30 4.51
N ASN A 41 13.08 -11.69 3.51
CA ASN A 41 13.08 -12.18 2.12
C ASN A 41 13.78 -11.25 1.12
N LEU A 42 14.37 -10.14 1.57
CA LEU A 42 15.00 -9.12 0.72
C LEU A 42 15.97 -9.71 -0.32
N LEU A 43 16.80 -10.69 0.05
CA LEU A 43 17.76 -11.32 -0.87
C LEU A 43 17.09 -12.16 -1.95
N GLN A 44 16.04 -12.90 -1.58
CA GLN A 44 15.26 -13.71 -2.51
C GLN A 44 14.53 -12.81 -3.50
N VAL A 45 13.75 -11.84 -2.98
CA VAL A 45 13.01 -10.86 -3.78
C VAL A 45 13.95 -10.09 -4.72
N SER A 46 15.13 -9.71 -4.25
CA SER A 46 16.13 -9.06 -5.10
C SER A 46 16.55 -9.95 -6.27
N SER A 47 16.87 -11.22 -6.00
CA SER A 47 17.28 -12.17 -7.03
C SER A 47 16.18 -12.37 -8.08
N GLU A 48 14.94 -12.58 -7.63
CA GLU A 48 13.79 -12.77 -8.52
C GLU A 48 13.56 -11.55 -9.44
N ILE A 49 13.60 -10.33 -8.91
CA ILE A 49 13.43 -9.12 -9.71
C ILE A 49 14.62 -8.89 -10.66
N ILE A 50 15.84 -9.16 -10.21
CA ILE A 50 17.04 -9.12 -11.07
C ILE A 50 16.89 -10.07 -12.25
N ASP A 51 16.40 -11.29 -12.01
CA ASP A 51 16.17 -12.28 -13.05
C ASP A 51 15.09 -11.83 -14.04
N LEU A 52 13.99 -11.24 -13.56
CA LEU A 52 12.96 -10.67 -14.45
C LEU A 52 13.53 -9.56 -15.34
N ILE A 53 14.38 -8.68 -14.81
CA ILE A 53 15.01 -7.60 -15.58
C ILE A 53 16.03 -8.16 -16.58
N LYS A 54 16.92 -9.06 -16.16
CA LYS A 54 17.95 -9.66 -17.04
C LYS A 54 17.37 -10.46 -18.19
N ASN A 55 16.21 -11.08 -17.98
CA ASN A 55 15.48 -11.81 -19.02
C ASN A 55 14.53 -10.94 -19.84
N ASN A 56 14.63 -9.60 -19.73
CA ASN A 56 13.78 -8.62 -20.42
C ASN A 56 12.28 -8.85 -20.21
N LYS A 57 11.89 -9.42 -19.07
CA LYS A 57 10.47 -9.64 -18.72
C LYS A 57 9.82 -8.38 -18.16
N ILE A 58 10.61 -7.54 -17.50
CA ILE A 58 10.26 -6.19 -17.08
C ILE A 58 11.44 -5.26 -17.33
N SER A 59 11.18 -3.96 -17.40
CA SER A 59 12.25 -2.95 -17.43
C SER A 59 12.74 -2.64 -16.01
N VAL A 60 13.99 -2.17 -15.90
CA VAL A 60 14.56 -1.71 -14.64
C VAL A 60 13.77 -0.52 -14.07
N GLN A 61 13.31 0.38 -14.94
CA GLN A 61 12.51 1.55 -14.57
C GLN A 61 11.18 1.15 -13.92
N LEU A 62 10.53 0.09 -14.40
CA LEU A 62 9.29 -0.41 -13.82
C LEU A 62 9.52 -0.89 -12.37
N ALA A 63 10.60 -1.64 -12.12
CA ALA A 63 10.94 -2.08 -10.77
C ALA A 63 11.17 -0.87 -9.83
N PHE A 64 11.94 0.12 -10.27
CA PHE A 64 12.17 1.35 -9.50
C PHE A 64 10.90 2.16 -9.26
N TYR A 65 10.01 2.23 -10.25
CA TYR A 65 8.70 2.86 -10.11
C TYR A 65 7.85 2.17 -9.03
N LEU A 66 7.76 0.84 -9.06
CA LEU A 66 7.00 0.08 -8.06
C LEU A 66 7.59 0.24 -6.65
N ILE A 67 8.92 0.21 -6.51
CA ILE A 67 9.59 0.48 -5.23
C ILE A 67 9.23 1.88 -4.70
N ASP A 68 9.26 2.90 -5.55
CA ASP A 68 8.91 4.27 -5.18
C ASP A 68 7.45 4.33 -4.68
N ILE A 69 6.50 3.81 -5.45
CA ILE A 69 5.07 3.78 -5.06
C ILE A 69 4.85 3.01 -3.76
N PHE A 70 5.37 1.79 -3.65
CA PHE A 70 5.14 0.96 -2.46
C PHE A 70 5.78 1.54 -1.20
N SER A 71 6.92 2.21 -1.33
CA SER A 71 7.53 2.92 -0.20
C SER A 71 6.67 4.08 0.34
N THR A 72 5.75 4.62 -0.46
CA THR A 72 4.78 5.64 0.02
C THR A 72 3.62 5.03 0.80
N ILE A 73 3.31 3.76 0.55
CA ILE A 73 2.21 3.04 1.19
C ILE A 73 2.71 2.35 2.46
N ARG A 74 3.76 1.53 2.31
CA ARG A 74 4.39 0.76 3.38
C ARG A 74 5.49 1.56 4.07
N VAL A 75 5.10 2.68 4.66
CA VAL A 75 6.02 3.66 5.25
C VAL A 75 6.89 3.08 6.39
N LYS A 76 6.41 2.05 7.09
CA LYS A 76 7.18 1.32 8.14
C LYS A 76 8.36 0.55 7.57
N ASP A 77 8.28 0.16 6.30
CA ASP A 77 9.26 -0.69 5.62
C ASP A 77 10.23 0.12 4.74
N ILE A 78 10.25 1.46 4.89
CA ILE A 78 11.02 2.36 4.03
C ILE A 78 12.53 2.05 4.03
N GLU A 79 13.05 1.55 5.15
CA GLU A 79 14.43 1.08 5.23
C GLU A 79 14.66 -0.13 4.32
N THR A 80 13.81 -1.15 4.39
CA THR A 80 13.85 -2.32 3.50
C THR A 80 13.78 -1.89 2.03
N PHE A 81 12.87 -0.98 1.67
CA PHE A 81 12.78 -0.47 0.31
C PHE A 81 14.04 0.29 -0.13
N SER A 82 14.70 1.02 0.77
CA SER A 82 15.97 1.69 0.45
C SER A 82 17.12 0.71 0.18
N GLU A 83 17.18 -0.40 0.92
CA GLU A 83 18.17 -1.45 0.69
C GLU A 83 17.90 -2.19 -0.61
N PHE A 84 16.63 -2.47 -0.88
CA PHE A 84 16.21 -3.10 -2.13
C PHE A 84 16.55 -2.22 -3.34
N TYR A 85 16.20 -0.93 -3.26
CA TYR A 85 16.56 0.06 -4.26
C TYR A 85 18.08 0.05 -4.52
N GLN A 86 18.89 0.13 -3.46
CA GLN A 86 20.35 0.19 -3.59
C GLN A 86 20.92 -1.09 -4.23
N LYS A 87 20.39 -2.27 -3.89
CA LYS A 87 20.79 -3.54 -4.53
C LYS A 87 20.55 -3.52 -6.03
N LEU A 88 19.33 -3.15 -6.47
CA LEU A 88 19.02 -3.06 -7.91
C LEU A 88 19.86 -1.97 -8.59
N SER A 89 20.08 -0.84 -7.91
CA SER A 89 20.86 0.27 -8.46
C SER A 89 22.30 -0.13 -8.74
N ASN A 90 22.92 -0.87 -7.81
CA ASN A 90 24.27 -1.39 -7.96
C ASN A 90 24.36 -2.44 -9.08
N GLU A 91 23.40 -3.36 -9.15
CA GLU A 91 23.38 -4.43 -10.17
C GLU A 91 23.27 -3.88 -11.58
N PHE A 92 22.39 -2.90 -11.80
CA PHE A 92 22.09 -2.37 -13.14
C PHE A 92 22.78 -1.05 -13.45
N SER A 93 23.58 -0.50 -12.52
CA SER A 93 24.17 0.84 -12.62
C SER A 93 23.15 1.91 -13.01
N PHE A 94 21.92 1.77 -12.48
CA PHE A 94 20.79 2.62 -12.82
C PHE A 94 20.34 3.39 -11.57
N ILE A 95 20.27 4.72 -11.68
CA ILE A 95 19.86 5.62 -10.60
C ILE A 95 18.79 6.56 -11.14
N ILE A 96 17.62 6.56 -10.52
CA ILE A 96 16.54 7.52 -10.77
C ILE A 96 16.01 8.04 -9.44
N LYS A 97 15.98 9.36 -9.23
CA LYS A 97 15.50 9.92 -7.97
C LYS A 97 14.04 9.50 -7.72
N PRO A 98 13.73 8.85 -6.59
CA PRO A 98 12.34 8.58 -6.22
C PRO A 98 11.52 9.87 -6.09
N LYS A 99 10.20 9.76 -6.27
CA LYS A 99 9.24 10.82 -5.94
C LYS A 99 8.93 10.85 -4.43
N ASN A 100 9.05 9.72 -3.74
CA ASN A 100 8.99 9.67 -2.29
C ASN A 100 10.22 10.39 -1.68
N ASP A 101 9.99 11.58 -1.10
CA ASP A 101 11.04 12.41 -0.50
C ASP A 101 11.76 11.71 0.66
N LYS A 102 11.04 10.88 1.44
CA LYS A 102 11.65 10.11 2.55
C LYS A 102 12.59 9.03 2.02
N LEU A 103 12.17 8.30 0.98
CA LEU A 103 13.02 7.29 0.34
C LEU A 103 14.25 7.94 -0.31
N SER A 104 14.05 9.05 -1.03
CA SER A 104 15.14 9.82 -1.63
C SER A 104 16.15 10.31 -0.60
N SER A 105 15.67 10.83 0.54
CA SER A 105 16.52 11.31 1.63
C SER A 105 17.31 10.15 2.27
N LEU A 106 16.68 8.99 2.47
CA LEU A 106 17.37 7.83 3.03
C LEU A 106 18.45 7.27 2.09
N LEU A 107 18.18 7.22 0.78
CA LEU A 107 19.16 6.83 -0.23
C LEU A 107 20.34 7.82 -0.30
N TYR A 108 20.08 9.11 -0.11
CA TYR A 108 21.12 10.14 -0.01
C TYR A 108 22.06 9.88 1.17
N TYR A 109 21.51 9.59 2.37
CA TYR A 109 22.33 9.22 3.53
C TYR A 109 23.09 7.90 3.32
N LYS A 110 22.57 6.99 2.49
CA LYS A 110 23.25 5.76 2.05
C LYS A 110 24.28 5.97 0.92
N GLY A 111 24.54 7.22 0.53
CA GLY A 111 25.59 7.59 -0.42
C GLY A 111 25.15 7.71 -1.88
N ILE A 112 23.85 7.51 -2.20
CA ILE A 112 23.32 7.71 -3.55
C ILE A 112 22.99 9.19 -3.73
N LYS A 113 23.75 9.89 -4.58
CA LYS A 113 23.54 11.31 -4.85
C LYS A 113 22.58 11.51 -6.01
N PHE A 114 21.65 12.46 -5.86
CA PHE A 114 20.76 12.91 -6.92
C PHE A 114 21.09 14.37 -7.27
N GLU A 115 20.97 14.73 -8.54
CA GLU A 115 21.22 16.09 -9.00
C GLU A 115 20.24 17.09 -8.35
N ASN A 116 20.76 18.21 -7.84
CA ASN A 116 19.98 19.29 -7.22
C ASN A 116 19.05 18.83 -6.08
N PHE A 117 19.45 17.80 -5.32
CA PHE A 117 18.68 17.28 -4.20
C PHE A 117 19.43 17.43 -2.88
N GLU A 118 18.74 17.99 -1.90
CA GLU A 118 19.14 18.00 -0.49
C GLU A 118 18.05 17.34 0.35
N PRO A 119 18.41 16.47 1.32
CA PRO A 119 17.43 15.79 2.15
C PRO A 119 16.69 16.79 3.05
N LYS A 120 15.35 16.70 3.07
CA LYS A 120 14.49 17.54 3.92
C LYS A 120 14.34 17.01 5.34
N PHE A 121 14.60 15.72 5.53
CA PHE A 121 14.40 14.99 6.78
C PHE A 121 15.72 14.39 7.22
N THR A 122 15.95 14.32 8.53
CA THR A 122 17.05 13.55 9.11
C THR A 122 16.80 12.05 8.95
N GLN A 123 17.85 11.23 9.07
CA GLN A 123 17.69 9.77 9.00
C GLN A 123 16.76 9.25 10.10
N GLU A 124 16.83 9.82 11.31
CA GLU A 124 15.96 9.43 12.43
C GLU A 124 14.48 9.72 12.17
N GLU A 125 14.15 10.89 11.61
CA GLU A 125 12.77 11.26 11.25
C GLU A 125 12.19 10.43 10.09
N ILE A 126 13.06 9.83 9.27
CA ILE A 126 12.63 8.92 8.21
C ILE A 126 12.31 7.54 8.78
N LEU A 127 13.18 7.03 9.65
CA LEU A 127 13.05 5.69 10.24
C LEU A 127 11.94 5.63 11.30
N ASN A 128 11.73 6.73 12.04
CA ASN A 128 10.63 6.84 12.99
C ASN A 128 9.44 7.57 12.36
N LEU A 129 8.27 6.92 12.30
CA LEU A 129 7.05 7.54 11.77
C LEU A 129 6.64 8.79 12.55
N TYR A 130 6.86 8.75 13.86
CA TYR A 130 6.59 9.83 14.81
C TYR A 130 7.76 9.95 15.78
N SER A 131 7.90 11.12 16.40
CA SER A 131 8.86 11.31 17.50
C SER A 131 8.66 10.25 18.59
N THR A 132 9.76 9.71 19.12
CA THR A 132 9.77 8.71 20.21
C THR A 132 9.20 9.25 21.53
N ASP A 133 9.01 10.56 21.63
CA ASP A 133 8.32 11.23 22.74
C ASP A 133 6.83 11.46 22.51
N SER A 134 6.31 11.08 21.33
CA SER A 134 4.88 11.09 21.03
C SER A 134 4.23 9.74 21.34
N PRO A 135 3.00 9.70 21.89
CA PRO A 135 2.24 8.45 22.01
C PRO A 135 1.98 7.80 20.64
N LEU A 136 1.92 8.58 19.54
CA LEU A 136 1.72 8.04 18.19
C LEU A 136 2.85 7.10 17.75
N TYR A 137 4.07 7.29 18.25
CA TYR A 137 5.18 6.36 17.99
C TYR A 137 4.82 4.96 18.52
N TYR A 138 4.49 4.86 19.80
CA TYR A 138 4.15 3.59 20.44
C TYR A 138 2.93 2.93 19.82
N ILE A 139 1.90 3.72 19.50
CA ILE A 139 0.70 3.24 18.82
C ILE A 139 1.05 2.69 17.44
N SER A 140 1.81 3.42 16.63
CA SER A 140 2.15 2.98 15.27
C SER A 140 2.96 1.67 15.23
N PHE A 141 3.70 1.35 16.29
CA PHE A 141 4.46 0.09 16.42
C PHE A 141 3.76 -0.97 17.29
N ASP A 142 2.50 -0.74 17.66
CA ASP A 142 1.66 -1.61 18.49
C ASP A 142 2.24 -1.95 19.87
N LYS A 143 2.98 -1.01 20.47
CA LYS A 143 3.65 -1.15 21.78
C LYS A 143 2.74 -0.72 22.93
N VAL A 144 1.66 -1.45 23.15
CA VAL A 144 0.58 -1.07 24.09
C VAL A 144 1.06 -0.91 25.55
N ASP A 145 2.00 -1.74 26.01
CA ASP A 145 2.48 -1.67 27.40
C ASP A 145 3.38 -0.45 27.63
N ASP A 146 4.26 -0.13 26.68
CA ASP A 146 5.07 1.08 26.71
C ASP A 146 4.21 2.34 26.65
N LEU A 147 3.15 2.32 25.82
CA LEU A 147 2.17 3.41 25.73
C LEU A 147 1.51 3.67 27.09
N LYS A 148 0.99 2.63 27.75
CA LYS A 148 0.36 2.72 29.08
C LYS A 148 1.32 3.29 30.13
N ASN A 149 2.56 2.82 30.11
CA ASN A 149 3.58 3.22 31.09
C ASN A 149 4.01 4.68 30.92
N LYS A 150 4.24 5.13 29.67
CA LYS A 150 4.74 6.48 29.38
C LYS A 150 3.63 7.53 29.35
N PHE A 151 2.40 7.17 28.99
CA PHE A 151 1.26 8.09 28.84
C PHE A 151 0.00 7.60 29.59
N PRO A 152 0.03 7.51 30.93
CA PRO A 152 -1.08 6.98 31.71
C PRO A 152 -2.36 7.84 31.64
N ASN A 153 -2.24 9.12 31.27
CA ASN A 153 -3.33 10.08 31.14
C ASN A 153 -3.50 10.55 29.69
N LEU A 154 -3.32 9.64 28.72
CA LEU A 154 -3.47 9.94 27.30
C LEU A 154 -4.88 10.48 27.01
N ASP A 155 -4.97 11.65 26.39
CA ASP A 155 -6.23 12.15 25.83
C ASP A 155 -6.56 11.37 24.56
N LEU A 156 -7.69 10.64 24.60
CA LEU A 156 -8.09 9.67 23.59
C LEU A 156 -8.65 10.32 22.32
N ASN A 157 -9.28 11.48 22.46
CA ASN A 157 -10.09 12.10 21.40
C ASN A 157 -9.44 13.38 20.86
N HIS A 158 -8.38 13.87 21.52
CA HIS A 158 -7.57 14.95 20.99
C HIS A 158 -6.68 14.49 19.84
N LYS A 159 -6.62 15.30 18.78
CA LYS A 159 -5.69 15.08 17.67
C LYS A 159 -4.29 15.47 18.11
N ILE A 160 -3.33 14.57 17.98
CA ILE A 160 -1.94 14.86 18.28
C ILE A 160 -1.32 15.54 17.05
N ASN A 161 -0.67 16.69 17.28
CA ASN A 161 -0.11 17.55 16.23
C ASN A 161 -1.12 17.98 15.16
N ASP A 162 -2.40 18.14 15.55
CA ASP A 162 -3.53 18.46 14.66
C ASP A 162 -3.74 17.46 13.49
N GLU A 163 -3.07 16.30 13.52
CA GLU A 163 -3.04 15.36 12.40
C GLU A 163 -4.06 14.22 12.57
N ILE A 164 -3.96 13.49 13.70
CA ILE A 164 -4.63 12.19 13.89
C ILE A 164 -4.92 11.93 15.38
N THR A 165 -6.04 11.28 15.70
CA THR A 165 -6.32 10.81 17.06
C THR A 165 -5.51 9.55 17.37
N PRO A 166 -5.26 9.22 18.66
CA PRO A 166 -4.68 7.95 19.05
C PRO A 166 -5.37 6.73 18.40
N LEU A 167 -6.71 6.69 18.41
CA LEU A 167 -7.46 5.58 17.85
C LEU A 167 -7.27 5.49 16.33
N ASP A 168 -7.43 6.59 15.59
CA ASP A 168 -7.18 6.62 14.15
C ASP A 168 -5.76 6.18 13.79
N CYS A 169 -4.77 6.52 14.62
CA CYS A 169 -3.40 6.07 14.41
C CYS A 169 -3.28 4.56 14.55
N SER A 170 -3.94 3.95 15.55
CA SER A 170 -3.93 2.50 15.71
C SER A 170 -4.60 1.80 14.51
N ILE A 171 -5.72 2.36 14.03
CA ILE A 171 -6.47 1.86 12.88
C ILE A 171 -5.62 1.92 11.60
N LYS A 172 -5.05 3.10 11.30
CA LYS A 172 -4.26 3.36 10.09
C LYS A 172 -3.06 2.42 9.95
N TYR A 173 -2.46 2.04 11.07
CA TYR A 173 -1.23 1.24 11.09
C TYR A 173 -1.44 -0.23 11.45
N GLY A 174 -2.70 -0.66 11.60
CA GLY A 174 -3.06 -2.05 11.91
C GLY A 174 -2.62 -2.50 13.30
N SER A 175 -2.49 -1.57 14.25
CA SER A 175 -1.97 -1.81 15.59
C SER A 175 -3.07 -2.31 16.53
N GLU A 176 -3.35 -3.60 16.43
CA GLU A 176 -4.50 -4.25 17.03
C GLU A 176 -4.53 -4.18 18.57
N LEU A 177 -3.38 -4.35 19.24
CA LEU A 177 -3.33 -4.28 20.70
C LEU A 177 -3.64 -2.88 21.21
N CYS A 178 -3.08 -1.86 20.55
CA CYS A 178 -3.35 -0.46 20.86
C CYS A 178 -4.79 -0.08 20.51
N PHE A 179 -5.32 -0.55 19.38
CA PHE A 179 -6.71 -0.35 18.99
C PHE A 179 -7.68 -0.85 20.07
N ASN A 180 -7.51 -2.11 20.48
CA ASN A 180 -8.35 -2.73 21.51
C ASN A 180 -8.25 -1.99 22.84
N TYR A 181 -7.03 -1.58 23.23
CA TYR A 181 -6.82 -0.80 24.45
C TYR A 181 -7.55 0.55 24.40
N LEU A 182 -7.37 1.32 23.31
CA LEU A 182 -7.94 2.66 23.15
C LEU A 182 -9.48 2.60 23.06
N LYS A 183 -10.04 1.64 22.31
CA LYS A 183 -11.49 1.40 22.27
C LYS A 183 -12.07 1.07 23.64
N ASN A 184 -11.42 0.20 24.40
CA ASN A 184 -11.85 -0.15 25.77
C ASN A 184 -11.79 1.03 26.75
N MET A 185 -10.96 2.04 26.47
CA MET A 185 -10.94 3.29 27.23
C MET A 185 -12.02 4.29 26.80
N GLY A 186 -12.81 3.97 25.77
CA GLY A 186 -13.88 4.84 25.26
C GLY A 186 -13.43 5.84 24.20
N ALA A 187 -12.37 5.53 23.44
CA ALA A 187 -12.00 6.34 22.28
C ALA A 187 -13.05 6.24 21.16
N ASP A 188 -13.35 7.37 20.52
CA ASP A 188 -14.38 7.47 19.48
C ASP A 188 -13.78 7.35 18.07
N TYR A 189 -14.51 6.72 17.15
CA TYR A 189 -14.20 6.79 15.73
C TYR A 189 -14.37 8.22 15.20
N THR A 190 -13.62 8.53 14.15
CA THR A 190 -13.74 9.78 13.41
C THR A 190 -14.22 9.50 11.99
N GLU A 191 -14.59 10.56 11.26
CA GLU A 191 -14.93 10.49 9.83
C GLU A 191 -13.83 9.87 8.94
N LYS A 192 -12.59 9.75 9.44
CA LYS A 192 -11.46 9.16 8.72
C LYS A 192 -11.21 7.69 9.07
N SER A 193 -11.77 7.19 10.17
CA SER A 193 -11.46 5.86 10.71
C SER A 193 -11.72 4.76 9.68
N ALA A 194 -12.87 4.77 9.01
CA ALA A 194 -13.22 3.75 8.00
C ALA A 194 -12.24 3.73 6.82
N LYS A 195 -11.80 4.90 6.36
CA LYS A 195 -10.75 4.97 5.34
C LYS A 195 -9.45 4.40 5.87
N PHE A 196 -9.05 4.76 7.10
CA PHE A 196 -7.81 4.28 7.70
C PHE A 196 -7.79 2.77 7.92
N SER A 197 -8.90 2.13 8.29
CA SER A 197 -8.92 0.66 8.48
C SER A 197 -8.75 -0.06 7.14
N VAL A 198 -9.38 0.46 6.08
CA VAL A 198 -9.19 -0.06 4.72
C VAL A 198 -7.76 0.13 4.22
N GLN A 199 -7.10 1.24 4.57
CA GLN A 199 -5.68 1.45 4.24
C GLN A 199 -4.74 0.56 5.07
N GLY A 200 -5.02 0.42 6.36
CA GLY A 200 -4.19 -0.32 7.31
C GLY A 200 -4.20 -1.83 7.08
N GLY A 201 -5.27 -2.36 6.48
CA GLY A 201 -5.31 -3.75 6.03
C GLY A 201 -5.40 -4.79 7.15
N ASN A 202 -5.60 -4.38 8.40
CA ASN A 202 -5.84 -5.30 9.50
C ASN A 202 -7.31 -5.73 9.49
N ASN A 203 -7.57 -6.99 9.11
CA ASN A 203 -8.92 -7.53 9.00
C ASN A 203 -9.68 -7.54 10.32
N ASN A 204 -9.01 -7.76 11.46
CA ASN A 204 -9.68 -7.79 12.76
C ASN A 204 -10.24 -6.41 13.11
N ILE A 205 -9.44 -5.35 12.92
CA ILE A 205 -9.89 -3.97 13.11
C ILE A 205 -11.02 -3.63 12.14
N PHE A 206 -10.85 -3.98 10.85
CA PHE A 206 -11.87 -3.73 9.83
C PHE A 206 -13.21 -4.40 10.17
N MET A 207 -13.19 -5.69 10.55
CA MET A 207 -14.40 -6.43 10.92
C MET A 207 -15.04 -5.90 12.20
N GLN A 208 -14.25 -5.55 13.22
CA GLN A 208 -14.77 -4.92 14.43
C GLN A 208 -15.50 -3.60 14.13
N MET A 209 -14.97 -2.79 13.21
CA MET A 209 -15.63 -1.53 12.81
C MET A 209 -16.95 -1.77 12.08
N ILE A 210 -17.06 -2.83 11.28
CA ILE A 210 -18.32 -3.25 10.65
C ILE A 210 -19.34 -3.65 11.73
N GLU A 211 -18.92 -4.41 12.74
CA GLU A 211 -19.77 -4.81 13.87
C GLU A 211 -20.21 -3.62 14.75
N ASP A 212 -19.40 -2.58 14.81
CA ASP A 212 -19.71 -1.30 15.46
C ASP A 212 -20.58 -0.37 14.58
N ASP A 213 -21.15 -0.87 13.47
CA ASP A 213 -22.03 -0.16 12.53
C ASP A 213 -21.37 1.02 11.75
N GLU A 214 -20.04 1.02 11.58
CA GLU A 214 -19.36 2.02 10.74
C GLU A 214 -19.64 1.82 9.24
N SER A 215 -19.78 2.92 8.48
CA SER A 215 -20.00 2.87 7.03
C SER A 215 -18.69 2.80 6.24
N PHE A 216 -18.68 1.96 5.21
CA PHE A 216 -17.55 1.74 4.31
C PHE A 216 -17.87 2.03 2.84
N ASP A 217 -18.81 2.93 2.58
CA ASP A 217 -19.23 3.29 1.23
C ASP A 217 -18.05 3.80 0.37
N ASN A 218 -17.98 3.33 -0.88
CA ASN A 218 -16.99 3.75 -1.89
C ASN A 218 -15.52 3.52 -1.51
N MET A 219 -15.21 2.45 -0.77
CA MET A 219 -13.86 2.14 -0.28
C MET A 219 -13.09 1.11 -1.12
N ILE A 220 -13.72 0.43 -2.09
CA ILE A 220 -13.07 -0.66 -2.83
C ILE A 220 -11.77 -0.25 -3.54
N ASN A 221 -11.73 0.93 -4.17
CA ASN A 221 -10.50 1.43 -4.78
C ASN A 221 -9.43 1.76 -3.74
N THR A 222 -9.81 2.19 -2.52
CA THR A 222 -8.87 2.42 -1.43
C THR A 222 -8.20 1.11 -1.02
N ALA A 223 -8.98 0.03 -0.86
CA ALA A 223 -8.49 -1.30 -0.53
C ALA A 223 -7.50 -1.79 -1.59
N LEU A 224 -7.87 -1.69 -2.87
CA LEU A 224 -7.02 -2.09 -3.99
C LEU A 224 -5.74 -1.25 -4.08
N ASN A 225 -5.81 0.07 -3.92
CA ASN A 225 -4.61 0.92 -3.92
C ASN A 225 -3.60 0.55 -2.81
N HIS A 226 -4.05 -0.10 -1.74
CA HIS A 226 -3.22 -0.57 -0.63
C HIS A 226 -2.98 -2.09 -0.67
N HIS A 227 -3.34 -2.76 -1.77
CA HIS A 227 -3.19 -4.22 -1.96
C HIS A 227 -3.90 -5.06 -0.88
N ASN A 228 -4.95 -4.52 -0.27
CA ASN A 228 -5.75 -5.20 0.74
C ASN A 228 -6.89 -5.98 0.07
N TYR A 229 -6.54 -7.02 -0.69
CA TYR A 229 -7.47 -7.76 -1.54
C TYR A 229 -8.59 -8.45 -0.76
N GLU A 230 -8.33 -8.97 0.43
CA GLU A 230 -9.36 -9.58 1.29
C GLU A 230 -10.44 -8.56 1.69
N ILE A 231 -10.04 -7.34 2.05
CA ILE A 231 -10.98 -6.24 2.31
C ILE A 231 -11.72 -5.84 1.03
N ALA A 232 -11.03 -5.76 -0.12
CA ALA A 232 -11.67 -5.46 -1.40
C ALA A 232 -12.74 -6.49 -1.79
N GLU A 233 -12.48 -7.78 -1.55
CA GLU A 233 -13.43 -8.88 -1.75
C GLU A 233 -14.63 -8.78 -0.81
N TYR A 234 -14.39 -8.45 0.45
CA TYR A 234 -15.46 -8.21 1.41
C TYR A 234 -16.35 -7.05 0.96
N LEU A 235 -15.76 -5.93 0.55
CA LEU A 235 -16.47 -4.75 0.06
C LEU A 235 -17.27 -5.05 -1.20
N HIS A 236 -16.74 -5.86 -2.10
CA HIS A 236 -17.45 -6.30 -3.29
C HIS A 236 -18.64 -7.19 -2.93
N SER A 237 -18.42 -8.23 -2.13
CA SER A 237 -19.45 -9.26 -1.86
C SER A 237 -20.58 -8.75 -0.98
N ASN A 238 -20.26 -7.93 0.03
CA ASN A 238 -21.25 -7.49 1.02
C ASN A 238 -21.86 -6.12 0.70
N PHE A 239 -21.08 -5.21 0.09
CA PHE A 239 -21.53 -3.85 -0.23
C PHE A 239 -21.72 -3.61 -1.73
N ARG A 240 -21.54 -4.65 -2.58
CA ARG A 240 -21.70 -4.57 -4.05
C ARG A 240 -20.83 -3.50 -4.70
N GLN A 241 -19.72 -3.12 -4.06
CA GLN A 241 -18.81 -2.14 -4.60
C GLN A 241 -18.03 -2.74 -5.77
N LYS A 242 -17.69 -1.94 -6.77
CA LYS A 242 -16.92 -2.35 -7.94
C LYS A 242 -15.76 -1.38 -8.17
N PRO A 243 -14.56 -1.85 -8.53
CA PRO A 243 -13.50 -0.95 -8.94
C PRO A 243 -13.90 -0.25 -10.24
N ASP A 244 -13.59 1.03 -10.32
CA ASP A 244 -13.96 1.88 -11.46
C ASP A 244 -12.75 2.60 -12.08
N SER A 245 -11.55 2.42 -11.53
CA SER A 245 -10.39 3.23 -11.88
C SER A 245 -9.22 2.40 -12.41
N PHE A 246 -9.23 2.18 -13.72
CA PHE A 246 -8.13 1.55 -14.46
C PHE A 246 -6.78 2.23 -14.17
N THR A 247 -6.75 3.56 -14.25
CA THR A 247 -5.53 4.36 -14.06
C THR A 247 -4.98 4.25 -12.65
N LYS A 248 -5.83 4.26 -11.62
CA LYS A 248 -5.37 4.08 -10.23
C LYS A 248 -4.82 2.68 -10.03
N SER A 249 -5.53 1.65 -10.49
CA SER A 249 -5.04 0.27 -10.41
C SER A 249 -3.69 0.10 -11.09
N LEU A 250 -3.51 0.70 -12.27
CA LEU A 250 -2.24 0.67 -13.00
C LEU A 250 -1.14 1.44 -12.24
N TYR A 251 -1.45 2.62 -11.71
CA TYR A 251 -0.53 3.44 -10.95
C TYR A 251 -0.02 2.71 -9.69
N PHE A 252 -0.92 2.03 -8.98
CA PHE A 252 -0.60 1.29 -7.76
C PHE A 252 -0.13 -0.15 -8.01
N GLY A 253 0.08 -0.55 -9.26
CA GLY A 253 0.62 -1.88 -9.59
C GLY A 253 -0.36 -3.05 -9.42
N ASN A 254 -1.67 -2.81 -9.41
CA ASN A 254 -2.73 -3.83 -9.37
C ASN A 254 -3.03 -4.37 -10.78
N TYR A 255 -2.06 -5.04 -11.39
CA TYR A 255 -2.07 -5.40 -12.81
C TYR A 255 -3.10 -6.49 -13.19
N ASP A 256 -3.45 -7.35 -12.23
CA ASP A 256 -4.57 -8.28 -12.31
C ASP A 256 -5.93 -7.56 -12.35
N VAL A 257 -6.15 -6.55 -11.50
CA VAL A 257 -7.34 -5.69 -11.53
C VAL A 257 -7.40 -4.89 -12.83
N VAL A 258 -6.26 -4.37 -13.30
CA VAL A 258 -6.15 -3.70 -14.61
C VAL A 258 -6.61 -4.64 -15.72
N SER A 259 -6.16 -5.90 -15.71
CA SER A 259 -6.55 -6.93 -16.68
C SER A 259 -8.04 -7.24 -16.63
N TYR A 260 -8.61 -7.32 -15.43
CA TYR A 260 -10.06 -7.48 -15.24
C TYR A 260 -10.84 -6.30 -15.81
N LEU A 261 -10.47 -5.06 -15.45
CA LEU A 261 -11.15 -3.85 -15.91
C LEU A 261 -11.07 -3.70 -17.43
N TYR A 262 -9.91 -4.00 -18.02
CA TYR A 262 -9.71 -4.01 -19.47
C TYR A 262 -10.63 -5.00 -20.17
N SER A 263 -10.71 -6.23 -19.65
CA SER A 263 -11.57 -7.28 -20.21
C SER A 263 -13.07 -6.96 -20.10
N ASN A 264 -13.45 -6.02 -19.21
CA ASN A 264 -14.81 -5.53 -19.03
C ASN A 264 -15.06 -4.16 -19.70
N GLY A 265 -14.20 -3.76 -20.64
CA GLY A 265 -14.46 -2.62 -21.52
C GLY A 265 -14.07 -1.24 -20.96
N ALA A 266 -13.20 -1.18 -19.94
CA ALA A 266 -12.62 0.09 -19.51
C ALA A 266 -11.83 0.76 -20.66
N ASP A 267 -12.09 2.03 -20.94
CA ASP A 267 -11.39 2.78 -22.01
C ASP A 267 -9.94 3.09 -21.59
N PHE A 268 -9.03 2.86 -22.54
CA PHE A 268 -7.60 2.82 -22.35
C PHE A 268 -6.84 4.00 -22.97
N LYS A 269 -7.54 4.81 -23.78
CA LYS A 269 -6.89 5.68 -24.78
C LYS A 269 -5.99 6.79 -24.23
N GLU A 270 -6.04 7.13 -22.95
CA GLU A 270 -5.25 8.24 -22.40
C GLU A 270 -3.99 7.84 -21.62
N TYR A 271 -3.84 6.59 -21.17
CA TYR A 271 -2.80 6.24 -20.17
C TYR A 271 -1.73 5.26 -20.65
N TYR A 272 -1.95 4.60 -21.80
CA TYR A 272 -0.99 3.65 -22.37
C TYR A 272 0.35 4.30 -22.74
N ILE A 273 0.32 5.57 -23.14
CA ILE A 273 1.51 6.32 -23.55
C ILE A 273 2.48 6.50 -22.38
N PHE A 274 1.97 6.64 -21.14
CA PHE A 274 2.81 6.84 -19.97
C PHE A 274 3.56 5.55 -19.59
N PHE A 275 2.91 4.39 -19.66
CA PHE A 275 3.53 3.09 -19.37
C PHE A 275 4.49 2.60 -20.46
N ILE A 276 4.23 2.92 -21.73
CA ILE A 276 5.11 2.58 -22.88
C ILE A 276 6.33 3.50 -22.97
N SER A 277 6.25 4.73 -22.45
CA SER A 277 7.39 5.67 -22.48
C SER A 277 8.54 5.25 -21.55
N VAL A 278 8.33 4.26 -20.68
CA VAL A 278 9.38 3.39 -20.15
C VAL A 278 9.62 2.31 -21.20
N PRO A 279 10.79 2.22 -21.84
CA PRO A 279 10.97 1.35 -23.00
C PRO A 279 10.75 -0.11 -22.62
N LEU A 280 9.54 -0.61 -22.89
CA LEU A 280 9.30 -2.00 -23.19
C LEU A 280 10.01 -2.24 -24.52
N ASN A 281 11.27 -2.65 -24.46
CA ASN A 281 11.95 -3.22 -25.61
C ASN A 281 11.23 -4.52 -25.97
N ILE A 282 10.12 -4.39 -26.70
CA ILE A 282 9.50 -5.48 -27.44
C ILE A 282 10.35 -5.61 -28.71
N LEU A 283 11.30 -6.53 -28.68
CA LEU A 283 11.98 -7.09 -29.85
C LEU A 283 11.44 -8.50 -30.08
#